data_AF-A0A7W9CUP8-F1
#
_entry.id   AF-A0A7W9CUP8-F1
#
_cell.length_a   1.000
_cell.length_b   1.000
_cell.length_c   1.000
_cell.angle_alpha   90.00
_cell.angle_beta   90.00
_cell.angle_gamma   90.00
#
_symmetry.space_group_name_H-M   'P 1'
#
loop_
_entity.id
_entity.type
_entity.pdbx_description
1 polymer ?
#
loop_
_entity_poly.entity_id
_entity_poly.type
_entity_poly.pdbx_seq_one_letter_code
_entity_poly.pdbx_strand_id
1 'polypeptide(L)'
;MTDGMATARREDVTGDAAARIGWRQRAEAALGTTLAAGRMAYCREKTLPRLLPIGPRELAEQGPEADRRIVARLARALRAERNRGRAGHWTYDLNRHIALHQAYLAERARLGGLRGVAGARAGSPPPAGTAR
;
A
#
# COMPACT_ATOMS: atom_id res chain seq x y z
N MET A 1 -0.80 -67.58 -21.62
CA MET A 1 -0.21 -67.28 -20.29
C MET A 1 0.15 -65.82 -20.29
N THR A 2 -0.60 -65.05 -19.51
CA THR A 2 -0.47 -63.60 -19.31
C THR A 2 0.79 -63.30 -18.52
N ASP A 3 1.59 -62.33 -18.94
CA ASP A 3 2.08 -61.36 -17.96
C ASP A 3 2.33 -60.00 -18.62
N GLY A 4 1.33 -59.14 -18.47
CA GLY A 4 1.32 -57.76 -18.95
C GLY A 4 2.09 -56.90 -17.97
N MET A 5 3.20 -56.37 -18.46
CA MET A 5 4.05 -55.35 -17.85
C MET A 5 3.21 -54.15 -17.36
N ALA A 6 2.98 -54.06 -16.04
CA ALA A 6 2.36 -52.92 -15.39
C ALA A 6 3.33 -52.29 -14.38
N THR A 7 4.36 -51.62 -14.88
CA THR A 7 5.15 -50.68 -14.08
C THR A 7 4.36 -49.37 -13.96
N ALA A 8 3.63 -49.23 -12.86
CA ALA A 8 2.91 -48.02 -12.51
C ALA A 8 3.90 -46.83 -12.42
N ARG A 9 3.65 -45.84 -13.26
CA ARG A 9 4.24 -44.50 -13.23
C ARG A 9 3.96 -43.89 -11.86
N ARG A 10 4.95 -43.82 -10.97
CA ARG A 10 4.90 -42.93 -9.80
C ARG A 10 5.09 -41.53 -10.33
N GLU A 11 3.99 -40.84 -10.55
CA GLU A 11 3.99 -39.47 -11.07
C GLU A 11 4.54 -38.49 -10.03
N ASP A 12 5.30 -37.52 -10.54
CA ASP A 12 6.06 -36.49 -9.86
C ASP A 12 5.17 -35.47 -9.11
N VAL A 13 4.57 -35.88 -8.00
CA VAL A 13 3.78 -34.99 -7.11
C VAL A 13 4.64 -33.82 -6.58
N THR A 14 5.95 -34.01 -6.44
CA THR A 14 6.90 -33.03 -5.90
C THR A 14 7.21 -31.87 -6.86
N GLY A 15 7.22 -32.14 -8.18
CA GLY A 15 7.51 -31.13 -9.20
C GLY A 15 6.40 -30.07 -9.31
N ASP A 16 5.14 -30.52 -9.16
CA ASP A 16 3.96 -29.66 -9.18
C ASP A 16 3.89 -28.75 -7.93
N ALA A 17 4.27 -29.26 -6.75
CA ALA A 17 4.34 -28.44 -5.52
C ALA A 17 5.43 -27.35 -5.60
N ALA A 18 6.63 -27.67 -6.09
CA ALA A 18 7.71 -26.71 -6.27
C ALA A 18 7.37 -25.65 -7.34
N ALA A 19 6.75 -26.07 -8.45
CA ALA A 19 6.20 -25.16 -9.45
C ALA A 19 5.09 -24.26 -8.86
N ARG A 20 4.26 -24.80 -7.97
CA ARG A 20 3.23 -24.04 -7.25
C ARG A 20 3.80 -22.96 -6.33
N ILE A 21 4.82 -23.32 -5.56
CA ILE A 21 5.56 -22.36 -4.71
C ILE A 21 6.21 -21.27 -5.58
N GLY A 22 6.77 -21.66 -6.73
CA GLY A 22 7.42 -20.74 -7.67
C GLY A 22 6.48 -19.75 -8.35
N TRP A 23 5.22 -20.09 -8.67
CA TRP A 23 4.27 -19.10 -9.21
C TRP A 23 3.80 -18.12 -8.14
N ARG A 24 3.57 -18.59 -6.91
CA ARG A 24 3.09 -17.75 -5.82
C ARG A 24 4.09 -16.65 -5.48
N GLN A 25 5.37 -17.02 -5.33
CA GLN A 25 6.44 -16.06 -5.05
C GLN A 25 6.55 -15.01 -6.17
N ARG A 26 6.48 -15.44 -7.44
CA ARG A 26 6.50 -14.51 -8.58
C ARG A 26 5.28 -13.59 -8.60
N ALA A 27 4.10 -14.10 -8.29
CA ALA A 27 2.87 -13.31 -8.20
C ALA A 27 2.95 -12.27 -7.06
N GLU A 28 3.44 -12.66 -5.89
CA GLU A 28 3.66 -11.77 -4.75
C GLU A 28 4.68 -10.67 -5.09
N ALA A 29 5.78 -11.01 -5.77
CA ALA A 29 6.78 -10.04 -6.23
C ALA A 29 6.18 -9.06 -7.26
N ALA A 30 5.44 -9.56 -8.26
CA ALA A 30 4.80 -8.73 -9.27
C ALA A 30 3.74 -7.78 -8.66
N LEU A 31 2.96 -8.27 -7.69
CA LEU A 31 2.01 -7.48 -6.94
C LEU A 31 2.71 -6.40 -6.11
N GLY A 32 3.80 -6.77 -5.41
CA GLY A 32 4.63 -5.84 -4.66
C GLY A 32 5.15 -4.69 -5.53
N THR A 33 5.69 -5.00 -6.71
CA THR A 33 6.15 -4.02 -7.71
C THR A 33 5.00 -3.10 -8.15
N THR A 34 3.84 -3.67 -8.48
CA THR A 34 2.68 -2.90 -8.94
C THR A 34 2.16 -1.94 -7.87
N LEU A 35 2.08 -2.40 -6.62
CA LEU A 35 1.67 -1.57 -5.48
C LEU A 35 2.67 -0.45 -5.19
N ALA A 36 3.97 -0.74 -5.29
CA ALA A 36 5.02 0.26 -5.13
C ALA A 36 4.97 1.33 -6.22
N ALA A 37 4.81 0.92 -7.49
CA ALA A 37 4.67 1.83 -8.61
C ALA A 37 3.41 2.71 -8.48
N GLY A 38 2.27 2.12 -8.11
CA GLY A 38 1.03 2.88 -7.87
C GLY A 38 1.16 3.90 -6.73
N ARG A 39 1.88 3.55 -5.66
CA ARG A 39 2.22 4.49 -4.58
C ARG A 39 3.11 5.63 -5.07
N MET A 40 4.08 5.37 -5.96
CA MET A 40 4.94 6.41 -6.52
C MET A 40 4.20 7.31 -7.51
N ALA A 41 3.25 6.76 -8.27
CA ALA A 41 2.41 7.49 -9.21
C ALA A 41 1.27 8.26 -8.52
N TYR A 42 1.10 8.12 -7.20
CA TYR A 42 0.07 8.80 -6.45
C TYR A 42 0.20 10.33 -6.55
N CYS A 43 -0.80 10.97 -7.16
CA CYS A 43 -0.97 12.41 -7.17
C CYS A 43 -2.13 12.78 -6.25
N ARG A 44 -1.82 13.50 -5.17
CA ARG A 44 -2.76 13.86 -4.10
C ARG A 44 -3.97 14.60 -4.65
N GLU A 45 -3.72 15.57 -5.52
CA GLU A 45 -4.73 16.49 -6.04
C GLU A 45 -5.73 15.81 -6.98
N LYS A 46 -5.27 14.82 -7.75
CA LYS A 46 -6.10 14.07 -8.70
C LYS A 46 -6.83 12.90 -8.04
N THR A 47 -6.18 12.27 -7.07
CA THR A 47 -6.64 10.99 -6.50
C THR A 47 -7.55 11.20 -5.30
N LEU A 48 -7.22 12.08 -4.35
CA LEU A 48 -8.00 12.22 -3.12
C LEU A 48 -9.48 12.61 -3.35
N PRO A 49 -9.83 13.55 -4.27
CA PRO A 49 -11.23 13.89 -4.51
C PRO A 49 -12.10 12.73 -5.00
N ARG A 50 -11.49 11.69 -5.59
CA ARG A 50 -12.19 10.47 -6.05
C ARG A 50 -12.36 9.44 -4.93
N LEU A 51 -11.51 9.49 -3.91
CA LEU A 51 -11.49 8.51 -2.82
C LEU A 51 -12.23 9.00 -1.57
N LEU A 52 -12.15 10.29 -1.29
CA LEU A 52 -12.71 10.93 -0.11
C LEU A 52 -13.61 12.11 -0.51
N PRO A 53 -14.62 12.43 0.30
CA PRO A 53 -15.41 13.66 0.13
C PRO A 53 -14.59 14.87 0.62
N ILE A 54 -13.52 15.23 -0.09
CA ILE A 54 -12.62 16.34 0.24
C ILE A 54 -12.83 17.49 -0.75
N GLY A 55 -12.93 18.71 -0.24
CA GLY A 55 -13.06 19.92 -1.06
C GLY A 55 -11.70 20.53 -1.44
N PRO A 56 -11.66 21.43 -2.44
CA PRO A 56 -10.41 22.08 -2.88
C PRO A 56 -9.68 22.84 -1.78
N ARG A 57 -10.44 23.51 -0.88
CA ARG A 57 -9.86 24.26 0.24
C ARG A 57 -9.09 23.35 1.20
N GLU A 58 -9.71 22.25 1.62
CA GLU A 58 -9.08 21.28 2.53
C GLU A 58 -7.89 20.59 1.86
N LEU A 59 -7.95 20.35 0.55
CA LEU A 59 -6.84 19.80 -0.22
C LEU A 59 -5.65 20.76 -0.32
N ALA A 60 -5.92 22.07 -0.39
CA ALA A 60 -4.90 23.12 -0.43
C ALA A 60 -4.22 23.35 0.92
N GLU A 61 -4.85 22.97 2.04
CA GLU A 61 -4.26 23.08 3.37
C GLU A 61 -2.95 22.27 3.47
N GLN A 62 -1.88 22.96 3.87
CA GLN A 62 -0.56 22.36 4.02
C GLN A 62 -0.21 22.19 5.50
N GLY A 63 0.60 21.17 5.76
CA GLY A 63 1.25 20.97 7.04
C GLY A 63 0.87 19.66 7.75
N PRO A 64 1.60 19.32 8.83
CA PRO A 64 1.51 18.01 9.45
C PRO A 64 0.11 17.66 9.98
N GLU A 65 -0.67 18.66 10.39
CA GLU A 65 -2.01 18.45 10.94
C GLU A 65 -3.04 18.17 9.83
N ALA A 66 -2.94 18.86 8.69
CA ALA A 66 -3.75 18.55 7.51
C ALA A 66 -3.46 17.12 7.00
N ASP A 67 -2.19 16.76 6.94
CA ASP A 67 -1.76 15.41 6.54
C ASP A 67 -2.29 14.32 7.49
N ARG A 68 -2.26 14.55 8.82
CA ARG A 68 -2.85 13.64 9.81
C ARG A 68 -4.34 13.44 9.60
N ARG A 69 -5.09 14.52 9.33
CA ARG A 69 -6.53 14.44 9.04
C ARG A 69 -6.79 13.57 7.81
N ILE A 70 -6.04 13.78 6.72
CA ILE A 70 -6.16 12.99 5.50
C ILE A 70 -5.85 11.51 5.75
N VAL A 71 -4.73 11.21 6.44
CA VAL A 71 -4.36 9.82 6.81
C VAL A 71 -5.46 9.16 7.63
N ALA A 72 -6.04 9.86 8.60
CA ALA A 72 -7.12 9.33 9.43
C ALA A 72 -8.39 9.05 8.60
N ARG A 73 -8.74 9.92 7.65
CA ARG A 73 -9.88 9.72 6.74
C ARG A 73 -9.67 8.55 5.79
N LEU A 74 -8.49 8.42 5.20
CA LEU A 74 -8.10 7.27 4.37
C LEU A 74 -8.21 5.96 5.16
N ALA A 75 -7.72 5.94 6.40
CA ALA A 75 -7.80 4.76 7.26
C ALA A 75 -9.25 4.35 7.56
N ARG A 76 -10.15 5.32 7.78
CA ARG A 76 -11.60 5.07 7.98
C ARG A 76 -12.24 4.53 6.70
N ALA A 77 -11.96 5.15 5.56
CA ALA A 77 -12.49 4.72 4.26
C ALA A 77 -12.03 3.31 3.90
N LEU A 78 -10.74 2.98 4.11
CA LEU A 78 -10.19 1.64 3.88
C LEU A 78 -10.85 0.59 4.79
N ARG A 79 -11.07 0.92 6.07
CA ARG A 79 -11.80 0.04 6.99
C ARG A 79 -13.23 -0.22 6.52
N ALA A 80 -13.94 0.81 6.07
CA ALA A 80 -15.29 0.67 5.53
C ALA A 80 -15.30 -0.22 4.28
N GLU A 81 -14.37 0.00 3.34
CA GLU A 81 -14.26 -0.79 2.11
C GLU A 81 -13.98 -2.27 2.41
N ARG A 82 -13.04 -2.53 3.34
CA ARG A 82 -12.74 -3.89 3.79
C ARG A 82 -13.94 -4.57 4.45
N ASN A 83 -14.72 -3.83 5.24
CA ASN A 83 -15.92 -4.38 5.86
C ASN A 83 -16.99 -4.75 4.82
N ARG A 84 -17.16 -3.95 3.76
CA ARG A 84 -18.04 -4.29 2.63
C ARG A 84 -17.59 -5.56 1.94
N GLY A 85 -16.31 -5.69 1.62
CA GLY A 85 -15.75 -6.89 1.00
C GLY A 85 -15.98 -8.15 1.85
N ARG A 86 -15.79 -8.05 3.17
CA ARG A 86 -16.06 -9.16 4.10
C ARG A 86 -17.53 -9.53 4.22
N ALA A 87 -18.43 -8.56 4.04
CA ALA A 87 -19.87 -8.78 4.08
C ALA A 87 -20.44 -9.26 2.73
N GLY A 88 -19.61 -9.40 1.68
CA GLY A 88 -20.09 -9.66 0.32
C GLY A 88 -21.00 -8.54 -0.21
N HIS A 89 -20.84 -7.32 0.32
CA HIS A 89 -21.73 -6.21 -0.01
C HIS A 89 -21.51 -5.77 -1.46
N TRP A 90 -22.60 -5.56 -2.19
CA TRP A 90 -22.57 -5.27 -3.64
C TRP A 90 -21.78 -4.00 -4.01
N THR A 91 -21.67 -3.03 -3.10
CA THR A 91 -20.86 -1.80 -3.30
C THR A 91 -19.37 -1.98 -3.00
N TYR A 92 -18.92 -3.18 -2.65
CA TYR A 92 -17.48 -3.43 -2.52
C TYR A 92 -16.80 -3.26 -3.88
N ASP A 93 -15.75 -2.43 -3.90
CA ASP A 93 -14.95 -2.19 -5.10
C ASP A 93 -13.47 -2.46 -4.79
N LEU A 94 -12.90 -3.48 -5.45
CA LEU A 94 -11.50 -3.86 -5.32
C LEU A 94 -10.54 -2.78 -5.83
N ASN A 95 -10.88 -2.09 -6.93
CA ASN A 95 -10.05 -1.03 -7.48
C ASN A 95 -10.02 0.16 -6.53
N ARG A 96 -11.17 0.51 -5.96
CA ARG A 96 -11.28 1.51 -4.90
C ARG A 96 -10.47 1.12 -3.66
N HIS A 97 -10.51 -0.15 -3.26
CA HIS A 97 -9.70 -0.65 -2.14
C HIS A 97 -8.20 -0.45 -2.41
N ILE A 98 -7.71 -0.88 -3.58
CA ILE A 98 -6.30 -0.76 -3.96
C ILE A 98 -5.88 0.72 -3.96
N ALA A 99 -6.69 1.60 -4.55
CA ALA A 99 -6.42 3.04 -4.58
C ALA A 99 -6.39 3.67 -3.19
N LEU A 100 -7.33 3.31 -2.30
CA LEU A 100 -7.34 3.74 -0.89
C LEU A 100 -6.08 3.30 -0.15
N HIS A 101 -5.63 2.06 -0.37
CA HIS A 101 -4.44 1.52 0.26
C HIS A 101 -3.17 2.23 -0.22
N GLN A 102 -3.01 2.44 -1.54
CA GLN A 102 -1.86 3.16 -2.10
C GLN A 102 -1.80 4.61 -1.60
N ALA A 103 -2.92 5.34 -1.63
CA ALA A 103 -3.01 6.70 -1.11
C ALA A 103 -2.67 6.77 0.39
N TYR A 104 -3.19 5.82 1.19
CA TYR A 104 -2.90 5.74 2.62
C TYR A 104 -1.41 5.56 2.92
N LEU A 105 -0.74 4.65 2.20
CA LEU A 105 0.70 4.44 2.36
C LEU A 105 1.52 5.66 1.92
N ALA A 106 1.14 6.31 0.82
CA ALA A 106 1.82 7.51 0.34
C ALA A 106 1.71 8.67 1.35
N GLU A 107 0.52 8.94 1.88
CA GLU A 107 0.30 10.01 2.86
C GLU A 107 0.96 9.70 4.21
N ARG A 108 1.04 8.43 4.61
CA ARG A 108 1.82 8.04 5.80
C ARG A 108 3.31 8.26 5.63
N ALA A 109 3.86 7.93 4.46
CA ALA A 109 5.27 8.17 4.16
C ALA A 109 5.59 9.67 4.17
N ARG A 110 4.72 10.49 3.56
CA ARG A 110 4.81 11.96 3.60
C ARG A 110 4.84 12.49 5.04
N LEU A 111 3.88 12.07 5.87
CA LEU A 111 3.80 12.50 7.28
C LEU A 111 5.02 12.03 8.10
N GLY A 112 5.54 10.83 7.83
CA GLY A 112 6.76 10.31 8.45
C GLY A 112 8.01 11.11 8.07
N GLY A 113 8.15 11.46 6.79
CA GLY A 113 9.23 12.33 6.30
C GLY A 113 9.20 13.72 6.95
N LEU A 114 8.02 14.33 7.07
CA LEU A 114 7.84 15.61 7.76
C LEU A 114 8.26 15.54 9.24
N ARG A 115 7.94 14.44 9.94
CA ARG A 115 8.38 14.24 11.33
C ARG A 115 9.91 14.15 11.44
N GLY A 116 10.57 13.45 10.51
CA GLY A 116 12.03 13.35 10.47
C GLY A 116 12.71 14.69 10.24
N VAL A 117 12.20 15.50 9.30
CA VAL A 117 12.74 16.84 9.02
C VAL A 117 12.53 17.80 10.19
N ALA A 118 11.36 17.78 10.84
CA ALA A 118 11.11 18.60 12.02
C ALA A 118 12.00 18.22 13.21
N GLY A 119 12.25 16.93 13.42
CA GLY A 119 13.18 16.44 14.44
C GLY A 119 14.63 16.84 14.18
N ALA A 120 15.08 16.79 12.91
CA ALA A 120 16.43 17.21 12.53
C ALA A 120 16.67 18.72 12.74
N ARG A 121 15.66 19.57 12.44
CA ARG A 121 15.77 21.02 12.64
C ARG A 121 15.77 21.45 14.12
N ALA A 122 15.12 20.70 15.00
CA ALA A 122 15.12 20.97 16.43
C ALA A 122 16.41 20.52 17.15
N GLY A 123 17.26 19.72 16.47
CA GLY A 123 18.47 19.12 17.05
C GLY A 123 19.79 19.82 16.70
N SER A 124 19.80 20.87 15.89
CA SER A 124 21.02 21.67 15.67
C SER A 124 21.17 22.73 16.77
N PRO A 125 22.20 22.64 17.65
CA PRO A 125 22.53 23.76 18.51
C PRO A 125 22.92 24.98 17.65
N PRO A 126 22.61 26.22 18.06
CA PRO A 126 23.05 27.40 17.34
C PRO A 126 24.58 27.39 17.24
N PRO A 127 25.17 27.83 16.10
CA PRO A 127 26.63 27.93 16.02
C PRO A 127 27.09 28.90 17.11
N ALA A 128 27.95 28.40 18.00
CA ALA A 128 28.56 29.22 19.04
C ALA A 128 29.24 30.41 18.36
N GLY A 129 28.69 31.61 18.61
CA GLY A 129 29.19 32.84 18.02
C GLY A 129 30.67 33.00 18.36
N THR A 130 31.48 33.26 17.34
CA THR A 130 32.86 33.69 17.49
C THR A 130 32.87 35.07 18.15
N ALA A 131 32.96 35.09 19.47
CA ALA A 131 33.32 36.27 20.22
C ALA A 131 34.78 36.63 19.87
N ARG A 132 34.96 37.84 19.36
CA ARG A 132 36.24 38.46 19.02
C ARG A 132 36.69 39.34 20.18
#